data_AF-A0A7S4A7S5-F1
#
_entry.id   AF-A0A7S4A7S5-F1
#
_cell.length_a   1.000
_cell.length_b   1.000
_cell.length_c   1.000
_cell.angle_alpha   90.00
_cell.angle_beta   90.00
_cell.angle_gamma   90.00
#
_symmetry.space_group_name_H-M   'P 1'
#
loop_
_entity.id
_entity.type
_entity.pdbx_description
1 polymer ?
#
loop_
_entity_poly.entity_id
_entity_poly.type
_entity_poly.pdbx_seq_one_letter_code
_entity_poly.pdbx_strand_id
1 'polypeptide(L)'
;ARRAAEHERRVRAHERRVRAMRARLAHDVNDFVACLERAMVHQRRARTAVLDSVSETARGIWAHAECSLYGSCLTGLDLPSSDVDVVVRGLNCDPTPNPPAGAPGAPAAR
;
A
#
# COMPACT_ATOMS: atom_id res chain seq x y z
N ALA A 1 -38.79 -40.59 5.58
CA ALA A 1 -39.45 -39.26 5.59
C ALA A 1 -38.94 -38.34 6.71
N ARG A 2 -39.22 -38.62 8.01
CA ARG A 2 -38.86 -37.72 9.14
C ARG A 2 -37.36 -37.36 9.24
N ARG A 3 -36.46 -38.35 9.14
CA ARG A 3 -35.00 -38.12 9.22
C ARG A 3 -34.47 -37.23 8.10
N ALA A 4 -35.03 -37.36 6.89
CA ALA A 4 -34.66 -36.53 5.75
C ALA A 4 -35.12 -35.08 5.95
N ALA A 5 -36.35 -34.88 6.43
CA ALA A 5 -36.87 -33.54 6.74
C ALA A 5 -36.09 -32.85 7.88
N GLU A 6 -35.66 -33.61 8.89
CA GLU A 6 -34.82 -33.10 9.97
C GLU A 6 -33.42 -32.71 9.48
N HIS A 7 -32.80 -33.56 8.66
CA HIS A 7 -31.51 -33.26 8.03
C HIS A 7 -31.59 -31.98 7.19
N GLU A 8 -32.61 -31.85 6.34
CA GLU A 8 -32.82 -30.67 5.52
C GLU A 8 -33.03 -29.39 6.37
N ARG A 9 -33.74 -29.50 7.51
CA ARG A 9 -33.86 -28.39 8.47
C ARG A 9 -32.52 -27.97 9.05
N ARG A 10 -31.66 -28.93 9.42
CA ARG A 10 -30.32 -28.66 9.95
C ARG A 10 -29.42 -28.00 8.90
N VAL A 11 -29.47 -28.46 7.65
CA VAL A 11 -28.74 -27.86 6.52
C VAL A 11 -29.18 -26.40 6.32
N ARG A 12 -30.49 -26.13 6.20
CA ARG A 12 -30.99 -24.75 6.04
C ARG A 12 -30.64 -23.85 7.22
N ALA A 13 -30.68 -24.36 8.44
CA ALA A 13 -30.29 -23.59 9.63
C ALA A 13 -28.79 -23.27 9.64
N HIS A 14 -27.95 -24.22 9.22
CA HIS A 14 -26.52 -24.01 9.07
C HIS A 14 -26.22 -22.96 7.99
N GLU A 15 -26.84 -23.06 6.81
CA GLU A 15 -26.68 -22.08 5.73
C GLU A 15 -27.07 -20.66 6.16
N ARG A 16 -28.19 -20.51 6.89
CA ARG A 16 -28.60 -19.21 7.45
C ARG A 16 -27.56 -18.64 8.41
N ARG A 17 -27.01 -19.48 9.29
CA ARG A 17 -25.95 -19.06 10.22
C ARG A 17 -24.69 -18.64 9.47
N VAL A 18 -24.25 -19.42 8.48
CA VAL A 18 -23.07 -19.07 7.67
C VAL A 18 -23.29 -17.76 6.92
N ARG A 19 -24.48 -17.55 6.33
CA ARG A 19 -24.82 -16.29 5.67
C ARG A 19 -24.80 -15.10 6.62
N ALA A 20 -25.35 -15.25 7.83
CA ALA A 20 -25.33 -14.20 8.84
C ALA A 20 -23.91 -13.87 9.30
N MET A 21 -23.06 -14.88 9.52
CA MET A 21 -21.65 -14.67 9.87
C MET A 21 -20.88 -13.94 8.78
N ARG A 22 -21.08 -14.32 7.50
CA ARG A 22 -20.46 -13.65 6.36
C ARG A 22 -20.89 -12.19 6.25
N ALA A 23 -22.18 -11.91 6.44
CA ALA A 23 -22.70 -10.55 6.41
C ALA A 23 -22.10 -9.70 7.54
N ARG A 24 -21.99 -10.27 8.75
CA ARG A 24 -21.39 -9.56 9.88
C ARG A 24 -19.91 -9.27 9.66
N LEU A 25 -19.14 -10.26 9.21
CA LEU A 25 -17.72 -10.08 8.90
C LEU A 25 -17.51 -9.00 7.84
N ALA A 26 -18.30 -9.02 6.76
CA ALA A 26 -18.21 -8.02 5.70
C ALA A 26 -18.50 -6.60 6.23
N HIS A 27 -19.47 -6.46 7.11
CA HIS A 27 -19.76 -5.19 7.78
C HIS A 27 -18.58 -4.73 8.65
N ASP A 28 -18.06 -5.61 9.52
CA ASP A 28 -16.96 -5.27 10.42
C ASP A 28 -15.68 -4.87 9.64
N VAL A 29 -15.39 -5.53 8.51
CA VAL A 29 -14.27 -5.17 7.63
C VAL A 29 -14.46 -3.79 7.00
N ASN A 30 -15.65 -3.50 6.48
CA ASN A 30 -15.94 -2.20 5.87
C ASN A 30 -15.87 -1.07 6.91
N ASP A 31 -16.39 -1.31 8.11
CA ASP A 31 -16.33 -0.35 9.22
C ASP A 31 -14.89 -0.07 9.65
N PHE A 32 -14.05 -1.11 9.70
CA PHE A 32 -12.62 -0.95 9.97
C PHE A 32 -11.93 -0.09 8.90
N VAL A 33 -12.16 -0.36 7.61
CA VAL A 33 -11.56 0.43 6.52
C VAL A 33 -12.01 1.88 6.61
N ALA A 34 -13.29 2.15 6.85
CA ALA A 34 -13.79 3.52 6.99
C ALA A 34 -13.16 4.26 8.19
N CYS A 35 -12.94 3.57 9.31
CA CYS A 35 -12.21 4.12 10.45
C CYS A 35 -10.76 4.42 10.11
N LEU A 36 -10.09 3.48 9.42
CA LEU A 36 -8.70 3.62 8.99
C LEU A 36 -8.51 4.81 8.06
N GLU A 37 -9.38 4.98 7.05
CA GLU A 37 -9.32 6.10 6.12
C GLU A 37 -9.42 7.46 6.81
N ARG A 38 -10.30 7.58 7.81
CA ARG A 38 -10.42 8.80 8.63
C ARG A 38 -9.14 9.08 9.42
N ALA A 39 -8.54 8.04 10.01
CA ALA A 39 -7.27 8.19 10.72
C ALA A 39 -6.11 8.59 9.77
N MET A 40 -6.18 8.18 8.50
CA MET A 40 -5.14 8.44 7.49
C MET A 40 -5.09 9.86 6.95
N VAL A 41 -6.11 10.68 7.17
CA VAL A 41 -6.16 12.06 6.65
C VAL A 41 -4.95 12.89 7.07
N HIS A 42 -4.57 12.83 8.35
CA HIS A 42 -3.42 13.58 8.85
C HIS A 42 -2.09 13.01 8.39
N GLN A 43 -1.99 11.67 8.36
CA GLN A 43 -0.76 10.99 7.94
C GLN A 43 -0.43 11.24 6.47
N ARG A 44 -1.44 11.28 5.60
CA ARG A 44 -1.25 11.61 4.18
C ARG A 44 -0.69 13.02 3.99
N ARG A 45 -1.12 14.00 4.79
CA ARG A 45 -0.54 15.36 4.76
C ARG A 45 0.90 15.38 5.27
N ALA A 46 1.17 14.66 6.36
CA ALA A 46 2.52 14.54 6.90
C ALA A 46 3.50 13.91 5.88
N ARG A 47 3.04 12.92 5.10
CA ARG A 47 3.86 12.29 4.04
C ARG A 47 4.29 13.27 2.96
N THR A 48 3.41 14.14 2.50
CA THR A 48 3.77 15.17 1.51
C THR A 48 4.84 16.10 2.09
N ALA A 49 4.68 16.55 3.33
CA ALA A 49 5.68 17.39 3.99
C ALA A 49 7.04 16.70 4.16
N VAL A 50 7.04 15.40 4.51
CA VAL A 50 8.27 14.59 4.58
C VAL A 50 8.91 14.47 3.21
N LEU A 51 8.15 14.16 2.16
CA LEU A 51 8.67 14.06 0.79
C LEU A 51 9.28 15.38 0.33
N ASP A 52 8.63 16.50 0.60
CA ASP A 52 9.12 17.83 0.24
C ASP A 52 10.44 18.15 0.95
N SER A 53 10.51 17.90 2.27
CA SER A 53 11.71 18.12 3.07
C SER A 53 12.89 17.24 2.64
N VAL A 54 12.63 15.96 2.37
CA VAL A 54 13.64 15.03 1.84
C VAL A 54 14.08 15.47 0.44
N SER A 55 13.16 15.92 -0.41
CA SER A 55 13.46 16.42 -1.76
C SER A 55 14.34 17.65 -1.74
N GLU A 56 14.04 18.62 -0.89
CA GLU A 56 14.84 19.83 -0.72
C GLU A 56 16.25 19.49 -0.23
N THR A 57 16.35 18.64 0.79
CA THR A 57 17.64 18.18 1.34
C THR A 57 18.47 17.44 0.29
N ALA A 58 17.84 16.51 -0.43
CA ALA A 58 18.51 15.74 -1.48
C ALA A 58 19.01 16.65 -2.61
N ARG A 59 18.24 17.65 -3.04
CA ARG A 59 18.64 18.61 -4.07
C ARG A 59 19.77 19.54 -3.62
N GLY A 60 19.87 19.82 -2.32
CA GLY A 60 21.00 20.55 -1.75
C GLY A 60 22.33 19.80 -1.86
N ILE A 61 22.29 18.46 -1.95
CA ILE A 61 23.49 17.60 -2.11
C ILE A 61 23.70 17.25 -3.59
N TRP A 62 22.63 16.84 -4.29
CA TRP A 62 22.62 16.44 -5.68
C TRP A 62 21.58 17.27 -6.45
N ALA A 63 22.01 18.27 -7.21
CA ALA A 63 21.11 19.23 -7.87
C ALA A 63 20.03 18.60 -8.76
N HIS A 64 20.31 17.41 -9.33
CA HIS A 64 19.40 16.66 -10.19
C HIS A 64 18.61 15.56 -9.46
N ALA A 65 18.63 15.56 -8.12
CA ALA A 65 17.92 14.54 -7.35
C ALA A 65 16.40 14.63 -7.52
N GLU A 66 15.81 13.46 -7.73
CA GLU A 66 14.37 13.26 -7.75
C GLU A 66 13.96 12.32 -6.63
N CYS A 67 13.02 12.74 -5.80
CA CYS A 67 12.46 11.90 -4.75
C CYS A 67 11.03 11.50 -5.11
N SER A 68 10.68 10.25 -4.84
CA SER A 68 9.31 9.74 -5.00
C SER A 68 8.95 8.75 -3.91
N LEU A 69 7.68 8.72 -3.50
CA LEU A 69 7.16 7.72 -2.58
C LEU A 69 7.16 6.33 -3.23
N TYR A 70 7.40 5.32 -2.42
CA TYR A 70 7.30 3.91 -2.79
C TYR A 70 6.55 3.12 -1.70
N GLY A 71 6.39 1.81 -1.91
CA GLY A 71 5.87 0.91 -0.88
C GLY A 71 4.38 1.12 -0.56
N SER A 72 4.01 0.80 0.67
CA SER A 72 2.62 0.78 1.12
C SER A 72 1.94 2.16 1.00
N CYS A 73 2.73 3.24 1.17
CA CYS A 73 2.27 4.61 1.02
C CYS A 73 1.82 4.94 -0.41
N LEU A 74 2.46 4.33 -1.41
CA LEU A 74 2.11 4.52 -2.82
C LEU A 74 0.89 3.68 -3.21
N THR A 75 0.77 2.46 -2.68
CA THR A 75 -0.35 1.56 -3.01
C THR A 75 -1.63 1.85 -2.21
N GLY A 76 -1.55 2.70 -1.17
CA GLY A 76 -2.66 2.98 -0.26
C GLY A 76 -2.99 1.81 0.68
N LEU A 77 -2.05 0.89 0.89
CA LEU A 77 -2.18 -0.27 1.78
C LEU A 77 -1.43 -0.05 3.11
N ASP A 78 -1.06 1.19 3.37
CA ASP A 78 -0.38 1.61 4.58
C ASP A 78 -1.33 1.72 5.79
N LEU A 79 -0.73 1.61 6.96
CA LEU A 79 -1.35 1.82 8.26
C LEU A 79 -0.80 3.11 8.90
N PRO A 80 -1.44 3.63 9.96
CA PRO A 80 -0.96 4.84 10.62
C PRO A 80 0.47 4.74 11.12
N SER A 81 0.86 3.57 11.57
CA SER A 81 2.20 3.26 12.07
C SER A 81 3.17 2.83 10.97
N SER A 82 2.76 2.75 9.70
CA SER A 82 3.66 2.36 8.62
C SER A 82 4.72 3.43 8.39
N ASP A 83 5.92 2.97 8.05
CA ASP A 83 7.03 3.82 7.63
C ASP A 83 6.71 4.52 6.29
N VAL A 84 7.49 5.58 5.99
CA VAL A 84 7.41 6.32 4.73
C VAL A 84 8.61 5.98 3.87
N ASP A 85 8.39 5.10 2.89
CA ASP A 85 9.44 4.70 1.95
C ASP A 85 9.62 5.75 0.85
N VAL A 86 10.83 6.27 0.72
CA VAL A 86 11.22 7.26 -0.31
C VAL A 86 12.37 6.72 -1.14
N VAL A 87 12.24 6.84 -2.46
CA VAL A 87 13.31 6.52 -3.41
C VAL A 87 13.89 7.81 -3.93
N VAL A 88 15.22 7.95 -3.86
CA VAL A 88 15.97 9.07 -4.44
C VAL A 88 16.72 8.61 -5.69
N ARG A 89 16.53 9.31 -6.79
CA ARG A 89 17.16 9.07 -8.10
C ARG A 89 17.99 10.29 -8.51
N GLY A 90 18.80 10.15 -9.56
CA GLY A 90 19.60 11.26 -10.09
C GLY A 90 20.82 11.61 -9.22
N LEU A 91 21.32 10.64 -8.45
CA LEU A 91 22.49 10.79 -7.58
C LEU A 91 23.82 10.80 -8.36
N ASN A 92 23.79 10.44 -9.64
CA ASN A 92 24.98 10.36 -10.46
C ASN A 92 25.50 11.78 -10.73
N CYS A 93 26.79 11.99 -10.51
CA CYS A 93 27.51 13.21 -10.87
C CYS A 93 27.72 13.31 -12.39
N ASP A 94 27.56 12.20 -13.11
CA ASP A 94 27.68 12.12 -14.56
C ASP A 94 26.33 12.28 -15.24
N PRO A 95 26.24 13.10 -16.31
CA PRO A 95 25.01 13.36 -17.05
C PRO A 95 24.50 12.15 -17.85
N THR A 96 25.16 10.99 -17.77
CA THR A 96 24.66 9.76 -18.37
C THR A 96 23.41 9.31 -17.62
N PRO A 97 22.23 9.27 -18.28
CA PRO A 97 21.01 8.81 -17.66
C PRO A 97 21.23 7.40 -17.11
N ASN A 98 20.65 7.11 -15.93
CA ASN A 98 20.54 5.73 -15.49
C ASN A 98 19.89 4.92 -16.63
N PRO A 99 20.53 3.84 -17.11
CA PRO A 99 19.96 3.05 -18.19
C PRO A 99 18.56 2.57 -17.74
N PRO A 100 17.55 2.62 -18.63
CA PRO A 100 16.24 2.09 -18.31
C PRO A 100 16.40 0.63 -17.88
N ALA A 101 15.59 0.19 -16.90
CA ALA A 101 15.70 -1.08 -16.17
C ALA A 101 15.52 -2.36 -17.02
N GLY A 102 15.73 -2.31 -18.34
CA GLY A 102 15.58 -3.41 -19.28
C GLY A 102 16.66 -3.50 -20.35
N ALA A 103 17.82 -2.86 -20.22
CA ALA A 103 18.93 -3.06 -21.16
C ALA A 103 19.89 -4.15 -20.64
N PRO A 104 19.94 -5.34 -21.27
CA PRO A 104 20.90 -6.37 -20.90
C PRO A 104 22.26 -6.01 -21.50
N GLY A 105 23.22 -5.75 -20.62
CA GLY A 105 24.66 -5.85 -20.92
C GLY A 105 25.26 -4.75 -21.79
N ALA A 106 26.04 -3.87 -21.17
CA ALA A 106 27.22 -3.30 -21.81
C ALA A 106 28.35 -3.21 -20.77
N PRO A 107 29.61 -3.48 -21.15
CA PRO A 107 30.68 -3.76 -20.20
C PRO A 107 31.19 -2.49 -19.54
N ALA A 108 31.59 -2.62 -18.27
CA ALA A 108 32.33 -1.59 -17.56
C ALA A 108 33.64 -1.30 -18.30
N ALA A 109 33.76 -0.09 -18.87
CA ALA A 109 35.03 0.42 -19.35
C ALA A 109 35.87 0.83 -18.13
N ARG A 110 37.12 0.34 -18.14
CA ARG A 110 38.18 0.58 -17.15
C ARG A 110 38.64 2.03 -17.12
#